data_AF-A0AAV8VQP9-F1
#
_entry.id   AF-A0AAV8VQP9-F1
#
_cell.length_a   1.000
_cell.length_b   1.000
_cell.length_c   1.000
_cell.angle_alpha   90.00
_cell.angle_beta   90.00
_cell.angle_gamma   90.00
#
_symmetry.space_group_name_H-M   'P 1'
#
loop_
_entity.id
_entity.type
_entity.pdbx_description
1 polymer ?
#
loop_
_entity_poly.entity_id
_entity_poly.type
_entity_poly.pdbx_seq_one_letter_code
_entity_poly.pdbx_strand_id
1 'polypeptide(L)'
;MASYYRSFMDSFWSEYVWLPPNITWADIAPESSMEVQHADYRHLFYPLPMALFMLLLRYFLEKYWFAPIGVSLGIKNTRPKKAPHNPVLEKAYVKSKKWKHKDIQGLAKQTDMSERQVERWLRLRKGQNKPTILVKFCENAWRCLYYTFSFIYGITILWEKPWLWDINKCCIQSRGQETMFEKLKRVKSFVVRPKPSDEELDLSESSHLRRSVAINNAVIAKQKQLVAAQKGAGFNRQTSTSHESIYEDRDKAVLEQLRRINFGDSKAGARQEALQLYCQDGGDRTGFPHQSVTSDIWWYYMISMSFYWSLCVSQFFDVKRKDFWQMFVHHIAAILLMCFSWVVNVFRVGSLVLVVHDSADIFLEAAKMAKYAGYQKFCDAVFVILIVLWIVTRLGIYPFWIIKHTSIDAPKIVPMFPAYYIFNSLLILLLVLHCFWTYLLLRIAYNSVKAGQMDGDIRSSSDDYSEESKSQ
;
A
#
# COMPACT_ATOMS: atom_id res chain seq x y z
N MET A 1 13.12 10.94 -34.76
CA MET A 1 12.61 10.89 -33.37
C MET A 1 11.32 10.10 -33.25
N ALA A 2 10.30 10.32 -34.10
CA ALA A 2 9.02 9.58 -34.02
C ALA A 2 9.16 8.04 -34.22
N SER A 3 10.06 7.58 -35.09
CA SER A 3 10.31 6.14 -35.32
C SER A 3 10.97 5.46 -34.12
N TYR A 4 12.03 6.07 -33.57
CA TYR A 4 12.69 5.60 -32.35
C TYR A 4 11.74 5.60 -31.14
N TYR A 5 10.90 6.63 -31.02
CA TYR A 5 9.88 6.69 -29.97
C TYR A 5 8.85 5.55 -30.09
N ARG A 6 8.30 5.31 -31.29
CA ARG A 6 7.37 4.19 -31.51
C ARG A 6 8.02 2.84 -31.25
N SER A 7 9.21 2.61 -31.80
CA SER A 7 9.95 1.36 -31.57
C SER A 7 10.26 1.12 -30.09
N PHE A 8 10.62 2.18 -29.34
CA PHE A 8 10.78 2.10 -27.89
C PHE A 8 9.46 1.78 -27.18
N MET A 9 8.36 2.45 -27.53
CA MET A 9 7.05 2.22 -26.93
C MET A 9 6.53 0.81 -27.23
N ASP A 10 6.72 0.29 -28.44
CA ASP A 10 6.33 -1.07 -28.83
C ASP A 10 7.15 -2.12 -28.07
N SER A 11 8.45 -1.87 -27.89
CA SER A 11 9.30 -2.73 -27.07
C SER A 11 8.93 -2.66 -25.58
N PHE A 12 8.62 -1.47 -25.08
CA PHE A 12 8.25 -1.23 -23.70
C PHE A 12 6.91 -1.90 -23.37
N TRP A 13 5.89 -1.78 -24.23
CA TRP A 13 4.57 -2.40 -24.07
C TRP A 13 4.48 -3.83 -24.60
N SER A 14 5.62 -4.48 -24.86
CA SER A 14 5.63 -5.88 -25.27
C SER A 14 5.07 -6.79 -24.17
N GLU A 15 4.33 -7.82 -24.57
CA GLU A 15 3.70 -8.80 -23.67
C GLU A 15 4.75 -9.49 -22.78
N TYR A 16 5.94 -9.74 -23.33
CA TYR A 16 7.07 -10.32 -22.60
C TYR A 16 7.50 -9.49 -21.38
N VAL A 17 7.41 -8.16 -21.44
CA VAL A 17 7.85 -7.29 -20.34
C VAL A 17 6.83 -7.27 -19.21
N TRP A 18 5.54 -7.21 -19.55
CA TRP A 18 4.47 -6.89 -18.59
C TRP A 18 3.63 -8.07 -18.14
N LEU A 19 3.57 -9.13 -18.95
CA LEU A 19 2.64 -10.23 -18.74
C LEU A 19 3.38 -11.53 -18.43
N PRO A 20 2.74 -12.44 -17.67
CA PRO A 20 3.20 -13.80 -17.54
C PRO A 20 3.28 -14.53 -18.88
N PRO A 21 4.10 -15.60 -18.99
CA PRO A 21 4.11 -16.45 -20.17
C PRO A 21 2.70 -16.99 -20.49
N ASN A 22 2.35 -17.01 -21.78
CA ASN A 22 1.07 -17.48 -22.31
C ASN A 22 -0.15 -16.56 -22.04
N ILE A 23 0.07 -15.28 -21.74
CA ILE A 23 -1.01 -14.29 -21.57
C ILE A 23 -0.75 -13.09 -22.47
N THR A 24 -1.78 -12.65 -23.18
CA THR A 24 -1.73 -11.50 -24.09
C THR A 24 -2.49 -10.31 -23.52
N TRP A 25 -2.27 -9.12 -24.08
CA TRP A 25 -3.05 -7.94 -23.68
C TRP A 25 -4.54 -8.09 -23.98
N ALA A 26 -4.92 -8.95 -24.93
CA ALA A 26 -6.33 -9.25 -25.25
C ALA A 26 -7.03 -10.01 -24.12
N ASP A 27 -6.30 -10.88 -23.39
CA ASP A 27 -6.87 -11.69 -22.31
C ASP A 27 -7.23 -10.86 -21.08
N ILE A 28 -6.50 -9.76 -20.86
CA ILE A 28 -6.73 -8.84 -19.73
C ILE A 28 -7.32 -7.49 -20.16
N ALA A 29 -7.70 -7.36 -21.43
CA ALA A 29 -8.31 -6.14 -21.94
C ALA A 29 -9.61 -5.83 -21.18
N PRO A 30 -9.95 -4.54 -21.01
CA PRO A 30 -11.26 -4.17 -20.50
C PRO A 30 -12.33 -4.82 -21.41
N GLU A 31 -13.25 -5.57 -20.81
CA GLU A 31 -14.32 -6.35 -21.47
C GLU A 31 -13.90 -7.70 -22.09
N SER A 32 -12.67 -8.19 -21.87
CA SER A 32 -12.21 -9.50 -22.38
C SER A 32 -13.02 -10.69 -21.83
N SER A 33 -13.59 -10.56 -20.63
CA SER A 33 -14.44 -11.58 -20.02
C SER A 33 -15.63 -10.93 -19.29
N MET A 34 -16.83 -11.54 -19.40
CA MET A 34 -18.00 -11.13 -18.60
C MET A 34 -17.87 -11.53 -17.12
N GLU A 35 -16.91 -12.39 -16.77
CA GLU A 35 -16.76 -12.98 -15.42
C GLU A 35 -15.75 -12.21 -14.53
N VAL A 36 -14.70 -11.59 -15.12
CA VAL A 36 -13.64 -10.92 -14.35
C VAL A 36 -13.36 -9.52 -14.88
N GLN A 37 -13.61 -8.50 -14.04
CA GLN A 37 -13.24 -7.11 -14.33
C GLN A 37 -11.78 -6.82 -13.95
N HIS A 38 -10.89 -6.77 -14.93
CA HIS A 38 -9.47 -6.45 -14.72
C HIS A 38 -9.23 -4.95 -14.46
N ALA A 39 -8.07 -4.65 -13.88
CA ALA A 39 -7.59 -3.29 -13.71
C ALA A 39 -7.30 -2.65 -15.07
N ASP A 40 -8.11 -1.67 -15.47
CA ASP A 40 -7.89 -0.91 -16.70
C ASP A 40 -6.74 0.09 -16.51
N TYR A 41 -5.73 0.06 -17.39
CA TYR A 41 -4.62 1.00 -17.39
C TYR A 41 -5.08 2.45 -17.64
N ARG A 42 -6.21 2.63 -18.34
CA ARG A 42 -6.83 3.96 -18.56
C ARG A 42 -7.24 4.60 -17.24
N HIS A 43 -7.44 3.80 -16.19
CA HIS A 43 -7.76 4.34 -14.87
C HIS A 43 -6.63 5.21 -14.29
N LEU A 44 -5.38 5.01 -14.72
CA LEU A 44 -4.23 5.79 -14.24
C LEU A 44 -4.28 7.27 -14.64
N PHE A 45 -5.18 7.66 -15.56
CA PHE A 45 -5.39 9.06 -15.90
C PHE A 45 -6.34 9.79 -14.92
N TYR A 46 -7.23 9.10 -14.20
CA TYR A 46 -8.15 9.74 -13.23
C TYR A 46 -7.45 10.36 -12.01
N PRO A 47 -6.38 9.76 -11.45
CA PRO A 47 -5.63 10.36 -10.35
C PRO A 47 -5.09 11.77 -10.64
N LEU A 48 -4.82 12.14 -11.88
CA LEU A 48 -4.27 13.46 -12.23
C LEU A 48 -5.27 14.62 -12.00
N PRO A 49 -6.48 14.63 -12.60
CA PRO A 49 -7.50 15.63 -12.28
C PRO A 49 -7.96 15.52 -10.81
N MET A 50 -8.03 14.31 -10.24
CA MET A 50 -8.33 14.14 -8.82
C MET A 50 -7.25 14.76 -7.92
N ALA A 51 -5.98 14.73 -8.30
CA ALA A 51 -4.90 15.37 -7.55
C ALA A 51 -5.02 16.89 -7.56
N LEU A 52 -5.46 17.48 -8.68
CA LEU A 52 -5.78 18.91 -8.72
C LEU A 52 -6.94 19.24 -7.78
N PHE A 53 -7.99 18.42 -7.76
CA PHE A 53 -9.07 18.56 -6.79
C PHE A 53 -8.58 18.44 -5.34
N MET A 54 -7.68 17.49 -5.04
CA MET A 54 -7.06 17.35 -3.72
C MET A 54 -6.27 18.60 -3.31
N LEU A 55 -5.55 19.24 -4.25
CA LEU A 55 -4.84 20.50 -3.98
C LEU A 55 -5.81 21.67 -3.72
N LEU A 56 -6.93 21.73 -4.44
CA LEU A 56 -7.99 22.72 -4.18
C LEU A 56 -8.62 22.48 -2.81
N LEU A 57 -8.99 21.23 -2.50
CA LEU A 57 -9.56 20.84 -1.21
C LEU A 57 -8.60 21.18 -0.06
N ARG A 58 -7.31 20.87 -0.23
CA ARG A 58 -6.24 21.27 0.70
C ARG A 58 -6.26 22.78 0.93
N TYR A 59 -6.26 23.58 -0.14
CA TYR A 59 -6.30 25.04 -0.02
C TYR A 59 -7.51 25.54 0.77
N PHE A 60 -8.70 24.99 0.51
CA PHE A 60 -9.92 25.34 1.25
C PHE A 60 -9.82 24.93 2.73
N LEU A 61 -9.45 23.70 3.05
CA LEU A 61 -9.36 23.24 4.43
C LEU A 61 -8.27 23.98 5.22
N GLU A 62 -7.11 24.24 4.61
CA GLU A 62 -6.05 25.05 5.24
C GLU A 62 -6.55 26.45 5.59
N LYS A 63 -7.27 27.10 4.66
CA LYS A 63 -7.75 28.47 4.84
C LYS A 63 -8.91 28.58 5.83
N TYR A 64 -9.89 27.70 5.73
CA TYR A 64 -11.16 27.83 6.44
C TYR A 64 -11.24 27.01 7.73
N TRP A 65 -10.49 25.93 7.86
CA TRP A 65 -10.60 25.01 9.00
C TRP A 65 -9.29 24.93 9.80
N PHE A 66 -8.19 24.52 9.18
CA PHE A 66 -6.94 24.26 9.90
C PHE A 66 -6.28 25.52 10.46
N ALA A 67 -6.23 26.62 9.69
CA ALA A 67 -5.64 27.85 10.18
C ALA A 67 -6.43 28.46 11.36
N PRO A 68 -7.77 28.57 11.32
CA PRO A 68 -8.57 28.97 12.48
C PRO A 68 -8.37 28.07 13.70
N ILE A 69 -8.37 26.74 13.51
CA ILE A 69 -8.10 25.78 14.60
C ILE A 69 -6.71 26.03 15.19
N GLY A 70 -5.67 26.17 14.36
CA GLY A 70 -4.32 26.46 14.84
C GLY A 70 -4.23 27.76 15.64
N VAL A 71 -4.93 28.82 15.22
CA VAL A 71 -4.99 30.09 15.97
C VAL A 71 -5.74 29.91 17.29
N SER A 72 -6.85 29.15 17.31
CA SER A 72 -7.58 28.84 18.56
C SER A 72 -6.76 28.02 19.56
N LEU A 73 -5.81 27.22 19.07
CA LEU A 73 -4.85 26.48 19.89
C LEU A 73 -3.69 27.36 20.41
N GLY A 74 -3.70 28.66 20.11
CA GLY A 74 -2.69 29.62 20.58
C GLY A 74 -1.48 29.77 19.66
N ILE A 75 -1.51 29.20 18.45
CA ILE A 75 -0.41 29.36 17.49
C ILE A 75 -0.46 30.77 16.88
N LYS A 76 0.59 31.56 17.13
CA LYS A 76 0.70 32.93 16.61
C LYS A 76 0.80 32.94 15.08
N ASN A 77 -0.08 33.68 14.41
CA ASN A 77 0.00 33.94 12.97
C ASN A 77 0.95 35.10 12.64
N THR A 78 2.16 35.08 13.21
CA THR A 78 3.14 36.14 12.99
C THR A 78 4.02 35.78 11.80
N ARG A 79 3.89 36.52 10.69
CA ARG A 79 4.79 36.39 9.55
C ARG A 79 6.17 37.00 9.89
N PRO A 80 7.28 36.41 9.45
CA PRO A 80 8.60 37.01 9.60
C PRO A 80 8.63 38.42 9.00
N LYS A 81 9.29 39.37 9.68
CA LYS A 81 9.44 40.74 9.16
C LYS A 81 10.25 40.72 7.86
N LYS A 82 9.77 41.44 6.84
CA LYS A 82 10.52 41.64 5.60
C LYS A 82 11.76 42.51 5.86
N ALA A 83 12.85 42.18 5.19
CA ALA A 83 14.11 42.90 5.32
C ALA A 83 13.95 44.20 4.54
N PRO A 84 14.51 45.32 5.04
CA PRO A 84 14.56 46.56 4.28
C PRO A 84 15.16 46.31 2.90
N HIS A 85 14.62 46.96 1.87
CA HIS A 85 15.15 46.79 0.52
C HIS A 85 16.56 47.37 0.44
N ASN A 86 17.56 46.51 0.17
CA ASN A 86 18.93 46.92 -0.09
C ASN A 86 19.49 46.07 -1.25
N PRO A 87 19.71 46.67 -2.44
CA PRO A 87 20.13 45.92 -3.62
C PRO A 87 21.54 45.34 -3.50
N VAL A 88 22.43 45.98 -2.73
CA VAL A 88 23.81 45.49 -2.52
C VAL A 88 23.79 44.23 -1.66
N LEU A 89 23.06 44.27 -0.53
CA LEU A 89 22.93 43.11 0.36
C LEU A 89 22.17 41.96 -0.30
N GLU A 90 21.15 42.25 -1.12
CA GLU A 90 20.40 41.21 -1.86
C GLU A 90 21.29 40.53 -2.91
N LYS A 91 22.07 41.30 -3.69
CA LYS A 91 23.05 40.74 -4.64
C LYS A 91 24.09 39.88 -3.93
N ALA A 92 24.60 40.34 -2.79
CA ALA A 92 25.55 39.57 -2.00
C ALA A 92 24.93 38.27 -1.45
N TYR A 93 23.67 38.34 -0.99
CA TYR A 93 22.94 37.19 -0.45
C TYR A 93 22.67 36.09 -1.48
N VAL A 94 22.34 36.47 -2.71
CA VAL A 94 22.19 35.51 -3.80
C VAL A 94 23.53 34.83 -4.14
N LYS A 95 24.65 35.56 -4.01
CA LYS A 95 25.99 35.06 -4.35
C LYS A 95 26.59 34.13 -3.28
N SER A 96 26.32 34.38 -2.01
CA SER A 96 26.99 33.70 -0.89
C SER A 96 26.02 32.98 0.04
N LYS A 97 26.19 31.66 0.19
CA LYS A 97 25.42 30.82 1.15
C LYS A 97 25.99 30.83 2.58
N LYS A 98 27.27 31.14 2.75
CA LYS A 98 27.96 31.24 4.04
C LYS A 98 28.68 32.59 4.12
N TRP A 99 28.68 33.17 5.32
CA TRP A 99 29.21 34.50 5.58
C TRP A 99 30.39 34.41 6.54
N LYS A 100 31.55 34.90 6.13
CA LYS A 100 32.68 35.10 7.03
C LYS A 100 32.68 36.52 7.56
N HIS A 101 33.31 36.75 8.70
CA HIS A 101 33.42 38.08 9.29
C HIS A 101 34.02 39.12 8.31
N LYS A 102 35.02 38.73 7.50
CA LYS A 102 35.59 39.61 6.45
C LYS A 102 34.58 40.02 5.38
N ASP A 103 33.64 39.15 5.02
CA ASP A 103 32.61 39.44 4.02
C ASP A 103 31.60 40.46 4.59
N ILE A 104 31.24 40.30 5.87
CA ILE A 104 30.36 41.21 6.60
C ILE A 104 31.00 42.60 6.71
N GLN A 105 32.29 42.68 7.04
CA GLN A 105 33.05 43.93 7.06
C GLN A 105 33.09 44.63 5.69
N GLY A 106 33.29 43.86 4.62
CA GLY A 106 33.26 44.39 3.25
C GLY A 106 31.89 44.96 2.88
N LEU A 107 30.81 44.28 3.24
CA LEU A 107 29.44 44.74 3.00
C LEU A 107 29.10 45.97 3.82
N ALA A 108 29.48 46.01 5.09
CA ALA A 108 29.30 47.15 5.98
C ALA A 108 29.85 48.44 5.35
N LYS A 109 31.09 48.37 4.81
CA LYS A 109 31.73 49.48 4.09
C LYS A 109 31.01 49.88 2.80
N GLN A 110 30.47 48.92 2.03
CA GLN A 110 29.79 49.21 0.77
C GLN A 110 28.39 49.82 0.96
N THR A 111 27.72 49.49 2.07
CA THR A 111 26.33 49.92 2.32
C THR A 111 26.21 51.08 3.30
N ASP A 112 27.34 51.59 3.81
CA ASP A 112 27.39 52.58 4.89
C ASP A 112 26.56 52.15 6.11
N MET A 113 26.67 50.86 6.47
CA MET A 113 25.97 50.24 7.58
C MET A 113 26.98 49.66 8.56
N SER A 114 26.64 49.62 9.85
CA SER A 114 27.44 48.86 10.82
C SER A 114 27.38 47.35 10.54
N GLU A 115 28.42 46.62 10.93
CA GLU A 115 28.49 45.16 10.81
C GLU A 115 27.26 44.48 11.45
N ARG A 116 26.83 44.96 12.62
CA ARG A 116 25.63 44.47 13.32
C ARG A 116 24.34 44.69 12.52
N GLN A 117 24.22 45.82 11.81
CA GLN A 117 23.05 46.07 10.96
C GLN A 117 23.04 45.14 9.74
N VAL A 118 24.21 44.87 9.15
CA VAL A 118 24.36 43.89 8.06
C VAL A 118 24.01 42.49 8.56
N GLU A 119 24.54 42.05 9.70
CA GLU A 119 24.20 40.76 10.30
C GLU A 119 22.71 40.63 10.62
N ARG A 120 22.10 41.68 11.17
CA ARG A 120 20.66 41.70 11.45
C ARG A 120 19.85 41.62 10.18
N TRP A 121 20.25 42.33 9.12
CA TRP A 121 19.61 42.26 7.82
C TRP A 121 19.71 40.85 7.23
N LEU A 122 20.89 40.23 7.27
CA LEU A 122 21.14 38.87 6.78
C LEU A 122 20.30 37.84 7.56
N ARG A 123 20.22 37.95 8.88
CA ARG A 123 19.35 37.11 9.72
C ARG A 123 17.87 37.28 9.37
N LEU A 124 17.40 38.52 9.21
CA LEU A 124 16.03 38.80 8.79
C LEU A 124 15.73 38.24 7.40
N ARG A 125 16.67 38.40 6.45
CA ARG A 125 16.54 37.88 5.08
C ARG A 125 16.50 36.36 5.04
N LYS A 126 17.36 35.69 5.81
CA LYS A 126 17.37 34.22 5.99
C LYS A 126 16.06 33.73 6.63
N GLY A 127 15.48 34.51 7.55
CA GLY A 127 14.22 34.19 8.23
C GLY A 127 12.95 34.40 7.38
N GLN A 128 12.98 35.28 6.37
CA GLN A 128 11.80 35.62 5.55
C GLN A 128 11.20 34.48 4.75
N ASN A 129 12.04 33.56 4.27
CA ASN A 129 11.59 32.42 3.47
C ASN A 129 11.28 31.19 4.35
N LYS A 130 11.45 31.28 5.68
CA LYS A 130 11.10 30.19 6.59
C LYS A 130 9.57 30.19 6.80
N PRO A 131 8.91 29.02 6.72
CA PRO A 131 7.47 28.92 6.95
C PRO A 131 7.17 29.22 8.42
N THR A 132 5.99 29.79 8.67
CA THR A 132 5.50 29.98 10.03
C THR A 132 5.14 28.64 10.66
N ILE A 133 5.09 28.60 11.99
CA ILE A 133 4.64 27.42 12.74
C ILE A 133 3.19 27.07 12.34
N LEU A 134 2.34 28.08 12.09
CA LEU A 134 0.97 27.87 11.64
C LEU A 134 0.90 27.17 10.28
N VAL A 135 1.75 27.56 9.31
CA VAL A 135 1.80 26.89 8.00
C VAL A 135 2.22 25.43 8.19
N LYS A 136 3.26 25.17 8.98
CA LYS A 136 3.66 23.80 9.32
C LYS A 136 2.52 23.04 9.97
N PHE A 137 1.82 23.60 10.94
CA PHE A 137 0.67 22.96 11.58
C PHE A 137 -0.42 22.58 10.57
N CYS A 138 -0.82 23.51 9.69
CA CYS A 138 -1.84 23.25 8.67
C CYS A 138 -1.43 22.17 7.68
N GLU A 139 -0.16 22.18 7.25
CA GLU A 139 0.42 21.15 6.38
C GLU A 139 0.34 19.75 6.99
N ASN A 140 0.61 19.61 8.30
CA ASN A 140 0.54 18.31 8.98
C ASN A 140 -0.91 17.93 9.32
N ALA A 141 -1.79 18.91 9.58
CA ALA A 141 -3.23 18.69 9.77
C ALA A 141 -3.89 18.10 8.52
N TRP A 142 -3.57 18.63 7.33
CA TRP A 142 -4.04 18.08 6.06
C TRP A 142 -3.63 16.61 5.88
N ARG A 143 -2.36 16.30 6.11
CA ARG A 143 -1.84 14.93 6.00
C ARG A 143 -2.44 14.00 7.05
N CYS A 144 -2.51 14.44 8.31
CA CYS A 144 -3.13 13.67 9.39
C CYS A 144 -4.59 13.35 9.09
N LEU A 145 -5.36 14.32 8.60
CA LEU A 145 -6.76 14.13 8.21
C LEU A 145 -6.88 13.08 7.10
N TYR A 146 -6.09 13.23 6.04
CA TYR A 146 -6.07 12.29 4.92
C TYR A 146 -5.72 10.86 5.37
N TYR A 147 -4.60 10.67 6.07
CA TYR A 147 -4.16 9.33 6.48
C TYR A 147 -5.15 8.67 7.42
N THR A 148 -5.82 9.44 8.28
CA THR A 148 -6.88 8.92 9.16
C THR A 148 -8.05 8.37 8.35
N PHE A 149 -8.56 9.15 7.37
CA PHE A 149 -9.64 8.68 6.51
C PHE A 149 -9.22 7.50 5.61
N SER A 150 -8.02 7.59 5.01
CA SER A 150 -7.47 6.54 4.14
C SER A 150 -7.29 5.22 4.90
N PHE A 151 -6.75 5.26 6.11
CA PHE A 151 -6.56 4.07 6.93
C PHE A 151 -7.89 3.46 7.39
N ILE A 152 -8.84 4.28 7.86
CA ILE A 152 -10.16 3.79 8.26
C ILE A 152 -10.86 3.15 7.07
N TYR A 153 -10.89 3.84 5.92
CA TYR A 153 -11.49 3.30 4.70
C TYR A 153 -10.80 2.02 4.21
N GLY A 154 -9.46 1.99 4.24
CA GLY A 154 -8.68 0.81 3.88
C GLY A 154 -8.99 -0.40 4.78
N ILE A 155 -9.05 -0.21 6.09
CA ILE A 155 -9.40 -1.28 7.02
C ILE A 155 -10.84 -1.74 6.81
N THR A 156 -11.81 -0.85 6.64
CA THR A 156 -13.22 -1.25 6.48
C THR A 156 -13.44 -2.08 5.22
N ILE A 157 -12.86 -1.69 4.07
CA ILE A 157 -13.05 -2.42 2.81
C ILE A 157 -12.24 -3.71 2.76
N LEU A 158 -11.06 -3.75 3.42
CA LEU A 158 -10.18 -4.92 3.41
C LEU A 158 -10.55 -5.95 4.48
N TRP A 159 -11.32 -5.57 5.52
CA TRP A 159 -11.67 -6.46 6.63
C TRP A 159 -12.28 -7.79 6.17
N GLU A 160 -13.18 -7.71 5.19
CA GLU A 160 -13.86 -8.86 4.60
C GLU A 160 -13.04 -9.56 3.51
N LYS A 161 -11.88 -9.00 3.12
CA LYS A 161 -11.06 -9.56 2.07
C LYS A 161 -10.08 -10.59 2.64
N PRO A 162 -10.03 -11.81 2.09
CA PRO A 162 -9.23 -12.89 2.66
C PRO A 162 -7.72 -12.60 2.63
N TRP A 163 -7.25 -11.77 1.67
CA TRP A 163 -5.83 -11.42 1.56
C TRP A 163 -5.34 -10.43 2.62
N LEU A 164 -6.23 -9.80 3.40
CA LEU A 164 -5.83 -9.02 4.58
C LEU A 164 -5.25 -9.95 5.67
N TRP A 165 -5.82 -11.14 5.81
CA TRP A 165 -5.49 -12.08 6.87
C TRP A 165 -4.50 -13.17 6.42
N ASP A 166 -4.59 -13.58 5.16
CA ASP A 166 -3.70 -14.57 4.55
C ASP A 166 -3.11 -14.03 3.24
N ILE A 167 -1.85 -13.61 3.31
CA ILE A 167 -1.15 -13.00 2.17
C ILE A 167 -1.04 -13.94 0.96
N ASN A 168 -1.12 -15.26 1.15
CA ASN A 168 -1.10 -16.22 0.04
C ASN A 168 -2.29 -16.01 -0.92
N LYS A 169 -3.40 -15.47 -0.41
CA LYS A 169 -4.60 -15.13 -1.20
C LYS A 169 -4.41 -13.89 -2.09
N CYS A 170 -3.28 -13.18 -1.98
CA CYS A 170 -2.90 -12.17 -2.97
C CYS A 170 -2.57 -12.80 -4.32
N CYS A 171 -1.98 -13.99 -4.34
CA CYS A 171 -1.54 -14.68 -5.56
C CYS A 171 -2.36 -15.93 -5.89
N ILE A 172 -3.18 -16.41 -4.95
CA ILE A 172 -4.02 -17.61 -5.10
C ILE A 172 -5.49 -17.21 -5.01
N GLN A 173 -6.24 -17.43 -6.09
CA GLN A 173 -7.69 -17.35 -6.07
C GLN A 173 -8.26 -18.66 -5.50
N SER A 174 -8.80 -18.61 -4.28
CA SER A 174 -9.52 -19.76 -3.73
C SER A 174 -10.82 -19.97 -4.51
N ARG A 175 -10.80 -20.80 -5.57
CA ARG A 175 -12.02 -21.48 -6.01
C ARG A 175 -12.55 -22.24 -4.79
N GLY A 176 -13.80 -21.97 -4.41
CA GLY A 176 -14.39 -22.35 -3.12
C GLY A 176 -14.01 -23.75 -2.65
N GLN A 177 -13.15 -23.84 -1.64
CA GLN A 177 -12.89 -25.10 -0.93
C GLN A 177 -14.17 -25.65 -0.27
N GLU A 178 -15.18 -24.80 0.01
CA GLU A 178 -16.50 -25.25 0.44
C GLU A 178 -17.24 -26.06 -0.63
N THR A 179 -17.06 -25.75 -1.92
CA THR A 179 -17.69 -26.51 -3.01
C THR A 179 -16.96 -27.82 -3.29
N MET A 180 -15.65 -27.92 -3.05
CA MET A 180 -14.89 -29.14 -3.31
C MET A 180 -15.27 -30.27 -2.36
N PHE A 181 -15.48 -29.99 -1.06
CA PHE A 181 -15.89 -31.01 -0.08
C PHE A 181 -17.33 -31.49 -0.31
N GLU A 182 -18.23 -30.59 -0.72
CA GLU A 182 -19.60 -30.92 -1.13
C GLU A 182 -19.66 -31.63 -2.50
N LYS A 183 -18.78 -31.29 -3.45
CA LYS A 183 -18.64 -31.98 -4.74
C LYS A 183 -18.00 -33.38 -4.56
N LEU A 184 -17.02 -33.54 -3.66
CA LEU A 184 -16.47 -34.84 -3.28
C LEU A 184 -17.50 -35.73 -2.57
N LYS A 185 -18.42 -35.15 -1.79
CA LYS A 185 -19.60 -35.89 -1.26
C LYS A 185 -20.51 -36.40 -2.39
N ARG A 186 -20.76 -35.59 -3.43
CA ARG A 186 -21.53 -36.04 -4.62
C ARG A 186 -20.79 -37.11 -5.43
N VAL A 187 -19.49 -36.99 -5.64
CA VAL A 187 -18.70 -38.02 -6.35
C VAL A 187 -18.62 -39.32 -5.54
N LYS A 188 -18.48 -39.26 -4.21
CA LYS A 188 -18.61 -40.44 -3.34
C LYS A 188 -19.99 -41.11 -3.45
N SER A 189 -21.07 -40.35 -3.65
CA SER A 189 -22.40 -40.92 -3.89
C SER A 189 -22.59 -41.57 -5.26
N PHE A 190 -21.72 -41.27 -6.24
CA PHE A 190 -21.76 -41.85 -7.59
C PHE A 190 -20.87 -43.09 -7.74
N VAL A 191 -19.75 -43.15 -7.00
CA VAL A 191 -18.81 -44.29 -7.04
C VAL A 191 -19.24 -45.41 -6.09
N VAL A 192 -20.08 -45.14 -5.09
CA VAL A 192 -20.69 -46.16 -4.21
C VAL A 192 -22.12 -46.43 -4.66
N ARG A 193 -22.29 -47.02 -5.83
CA ARG A 193 -23.42 -47.91 -6.07
C ARG A 193 -22.88 -49.32 -6.28
N PRO A 194 -23.04 -50.24 -5.31
CA PRO A 194 -22.70 -51.63 -5.57
C PRO A 194 -23.65 -52.14 -6.66
N LYS A 195 -23.08 -52.75 -7.69
CA LYS A 195 -23.83 -53.63 -8.59
C LYS A 195 -24.17 -54.88 -7.75
N PRO A 196 -25.43 -55.35 -7.71
CA PRO A 196 -25.74 -56.57 -6.99
C PRO A 196 -25.28 -57.75 -7.85
N SER A 197 -24.25 -58.45 -7.41
CA SER A 197 -23.99 -59.85 -7.76
C SER A 197 -22.93 -60.40 -6.81
N ASP A 198 -23.43 -61.14 -5.83
CA ASP A 198 -22.88 -62.34 -5.19
C ASP A 198 -21.35 -62.51 -5.21
N GLU A 199 -20.65 -62.00 -4.19
CA GLU A 199 -19.53 -62.72 -3.58
C GLU A 199 -19.16 -62.14 -2.22
N GLU A 200 -19.04 -63.06 -1.26
CA GLU A 200 -18.84 -62.88 0.17
C GLU A 200 -17.37 -62.59 0.47
N LEU A 201 -17.02 -61.46 1.09
CA LEU A 201 -15.65 -61.25 1.61
C LEU A 201 -15.56 -60.31 2.83
N ASP A 202 -15.34 -60.99 3.96
CA ASP A 202 -14.61 -60.70 5.22
C ASP A 202 -14.84 -59.41 6.04
N LEU A 203 -15.07 -59.60 7.34
CA LEU A 203 -15.78 -58.71 8.27
C LEU A 203 -14.90 -58.00 9.32
N SER A 204 -13.58 -57.95 9.18
CA SER A 204 -12.68 -57.40 10.23
C SER A 204 -12.29 -55.91 10.10
N GLU A 205 -12.39 -55.29 8.91
CA GLU A 205 -12.01 -53.87 8.67
C GLU A 205 -13.10 -52.83 9.02
N SER A 206 -14.19 -53.25 9.67
CA SER A 206 -15.41 -52.45 9.81
C SER A 206 -15.50 -51.57 11.07
N SER A 207 -14.61 -51.74 12.06
CA SER A 207 -14.69 -51.02 13.35
C SER A 207 -14.08 -49.61 13.30
N HIS A 208 -12.92 -49.45 12.66
CA HIS A 208 -12.25 -48.15 12.48
C HIS A 208 -13.00 -47.23 11.51
N LEU A 209 -13.58 -47.81 10.44
CA LEU A 209 -14.38 -47.08 9.48
C LEU A 209 -15.68 -46.55 10.12
N ARG A 210 -16.34 -47.35 10.96
CA ARG A 210 -17.55 -46.92 11.71
C ARG A 210 -17.27 -45.78 12.68
N ARG A 211 -16.14 -45.79 13.39
CA ARG A 211 -15.71 -44.68 14.26
C ARG A 211 -15.43 -43.40 13.47
N SER A 212 -14.74 -43.51 12.34
CA SER A 212 -14.41 -42.34 11.49
C SER A 212 -15.65 -41.74 10.82
N VAL A 213 -16.63 -42.56 10.46
CA VAL A 213 -17.93 -42.12 9.92
C VAL A 213 -18.78 -41.44 11.00
N ALA A 214 -18.78 -41.96 12.24
CA ALA A 214 -19.52 -41.35 13.35
C ALA A 214 -18.98 -39.94 13.71
N ILE A 215 -17.66 -39.77 13.75
CA ILE A 215 -17.01 -38.47 14.01
C ILE A 215 -17.33 -37.47 12.88
N ASN A 216 -17.23 -37.91 11.62
CA ASN A 216 -17.57 -37.06 10.47
C ASN A 216 -19.05 -36.65 10.46
N ASN A 217 -19.96 -37.55 10.82
CA ASN A 217 -21.39 -37.24 10.89
C ASN A 217 -21.71 -36.23 12.01
N ALA A 218 -21.00 -36.29 13.15
CA ALA A 218 -21.14 -35.32 14.24
C ALA A 218 -20.63 -33.92 13.85
N VAL A 219 -19.52 -33.83 13.11
CA VAL A 219 -18.99 -32.56 12.57
C VAL A 219 -19.96 -31.95 11.55
N ILE A 220 -20.54 -32.78 10.67
CA ILE A 220 -21.54 -32.34 9.67
C ILE A 220 -22.82 -31.82 10.34
N ALA A 221 -23.28 -32.45 11.43
CA ALA A 221 -24.44 -31.98 12.16
C ALA A 221 -24.22 -30.59 12.79
N LYS A 222 -23.01 -30.35 13.33
CA LYS A 222 -22.61 -29.06 13.91
C LYS A 222 -22.47 -27.96 12.86
N GLN A 223 -21.96 -28.29 11.67
CA GLN A 223 -21.87 -27.37 10.53
C GLN A 223 -23.27 -26.97 10.01
N LYS A 224 -24.22 -27.92 9.94
CA LYS A 224 -25.60 -27.63 9.53
C LYS A 224 -26.33 -26.71 10.50
N GLN A 225 -26.06 -26.82 11.81
CA GLN A 225 -26.62 -25.91 12.81
C GLN A 225 -26.06 -24.49 12.68
N LEU A 226 -24.76 -24.33 12.38
CA LEU A 226 -24.13 -23.03 12.14
C LEU A 226 -24.65 -22.34 10.87
N VAL A 227 -24.85 -23.10 9.79
CA VAL A 227 -25.41 -22.58 8.53
C VAL A 227 -26.91 -22.25 8.66
N ALA A 228 -27.66 -23.01 9.46
CA ALA A 228 -29.05 -22.69 9.78
C ALA A 228 -29.16 -21.40 10.62
N ALA A 229 -28.22 -21.17 11.55
CA ALA A 229 -28.13 -19.92 12.31
C ALA A 229 -27.81 -18.71 11.43
N GLN A 230 -26.99 -18.88 10.38
CA GLN A 230 -26.69 -17.81 9.41
C GLN A 230 -27.86 -17.49 8.47
N LYS A 231 -28.71 -18.47 8.12
CA LYS A 231 -29.90 -18.26 7.29
C LYS A 231 -31.03 -17.51 7.99
N GLY A 232 -31.03 -17.43 9.33
CA GLY A 232 -31.97 -16.61 10.09
C GLY A 232 -31.73 -15.09 9.98
N ALA A 233 -30.58 -14.68 9.41
CA ALA A 233 -30.14 -13.27 9.38
C ALA A 233 -30.43 -12.52 8.06
N GLY A 234 -31.28 -13.07 7.18
CA GLY A 234 -31.88 -12.36 6.04
C GLY A 234 -30.90 -11.75 5.03
N PHE A 235 -30.45 -12.53 4.04
CA PHE A 235 -29.72 -12.00 2.87
C PHE A 235 -30.35 -12.49 1.56
N ASN A 236 -30.60 -11.54 0.65
CA ASN A 236 -31.45 -11.67 -0.53
C ASN A 236 -30.66 -12.23 -1.74
N ARG A 237 -31.29 -13.10 -2.53
CA ARG A 237 -30.66 -13.94 -3.58
C ARG A 237 -31.09 -13.45 -4.97
N GLN A 238 -30.21 -12.77 -5.72
CA GLN A 238 -30.54 -12.41 -7.10
C GLN A 238 -29.39 -12.37 -8.13
N THR A 239 -28.20 -12.92 -7.82
CA THR A 239 -27.06 -12.95 -8.78
C THR A 239 -26.47 -14.35 -9.00
N SER A 240 -27.27 -15.42 -8.87
CA SER A 240 -26.76 -16.81 -8.85
C SER A 240 -27.13 -17.69 -10.05
N THR A 241 -27.95 -17.21 -10.99
CA THR A 241 -28.55 -18.07 -12.03
C THR A 241 -27.74 -18.19 -13.33
N SER A 242 -26.83 -17.27 -13.64
CA SER A 242 -25.99 -17.33 -14.84
C SER A 242 -24.69 -18.13 -14.65
N HIS A 243 -24.15 -18.19 -13.43
CA HIS A 243 -22.96 -18.99 -13.10
C HIS A 243 -23.24 -20.50 -13.20
N GLU A 244 -24.44 -20.97 -12.81
CA GLU A 244 -24.74 -22.41 -12.68
C GLU A 244 -24.83 -23.16 -14.03
N SER A 245 -25.27 -22.47 -15.09
CA SER A 245 -25.51 -23.09 -16.40
C SER A 245 -24.24 -23.44 -17.19
N ILE A 246 -23.12 -22.74 -16.96
CA ILE A 246 -21.89 -22.90 -17.76
C ILE A 246 -20.95 -23.93 -17.12
N TYR A 247 -21.00 -24.12 -15.79
CA TYR A 247 -20.27 -25.21 -15.13
C TYR A 247 -20.80 -26.60 -15.52
N GLU A 248 -22.09 -26.72 -15.80
CA GLU A 248 -22.69 -27.99 -16.22
C GLU A 248 -22.13 -28.50 -17.56
N ASP A 249 -21.77 -27.63 -18.51
CA ASP A 249 -21.28 -28.06 -19.82
C ASP A 249 -19.79 -28.42 -19.83
N ARG A 250 -18.96 -27.72 -19.05
CA ARG A 250 -17.54 -28.10 -18.88
C ARG A 250 -17.37 -29.35 -18.02
N ASP A 251 -18.17 -29.50 -16.97
CA ASP A 251 -18.15 -30.70 -16.13
C ASP A 251 -18.63 -31.94 -16.93
N LYS A 252 -19.58 -31.78 -17.86
CA LYS A 252 -19.98 -32.84 -18.81
C LYS A 252 -18.84 -33.25 -19.74
N ALA A 253 -18.06 -32.32 -20.28
CA ALA A 253 -16.94 -32.63 -21.17
C ALA A 253 -15.82 -33.43 -20.48
N VAL A 254 -15.50 -33.08 -19.22
CA VAL A 254 -14.53 -33.82 -18.40
C VAL A 254 -15.07 -35.20 -18.02
N LEU A 255 -16.35 -35.29 -17.64
CA LEU A 255 -17.02 -36.58 -17.39
C LEU A 255 -17.08 -37.47 -18.64
N GLU A 256 -17.27 -36.88 -19.82
CA GLU A 256 -17.27 -37.59 -21.12
C GLU A 256 -15.88 -38.12 -21.47
N GLN A 257 -14.82 -37.36 -21.19
CA GLN A 257 -13.43 -37.80 -21.34
C GLN A 257 -13.06 -38.93 -20.37
N LEU A 258 -13.46 -38.80 -19.10
CA LEU A 258 -13.27 -39.85 -18.09
C LEU A 258 -14.05 -41.13 -18.41
N ARG A 259 -15.17 -41.03 -19.13
CA ARG A 259 -16.00 -42.17 -19.56
C ARG A 259 -15.40 -42.92 -20.77
N ARG A 260 -14.49 -42.29 -21.52
CA ARG A 260 -13.78 -42.90 -22.68
C ARG A 260 -12.50 -43.65 -22.31
N ILE A 261 -12.02 -43.51 -21.08
CA ILE A 261 -10.85 -44.24 -20.57
C ILE A 261 -11.33 -45.62 -20.13
N ASN A 262 -10.81 -46.67 -20.79
CA ASN A 262 -11.15 -48.04 -20.46
C ASN A 262 -10.35 -48.48 -19.22
N PHE A 263 -10.96 -48.39 -18.04
CA PHE A 263 -10.31 -48.71 -16.77
C PHE A 263 -10.16 -50.23 -16.61
N GLY A 264 -9.01 -50.76 -17.02
CA GLY A 264 -8.58 -52.09 -16.63
C GLY A 264 -8.34 -52.19 -15.11
N ASP A 265 -8.98 -53.17 -14.49
CA ASP A 265 -8.99 -53.74 -13.13
C ASP A 265 -8.21 -53.17 -11.91
N SER A 266 -7.46 -52.07 -11.97
CA SER A 266 -6.92 -51.41 -10.78
C SER A 266 -7.59 -50.06 -10.53
N LYS A 267 -8.63 -50.07 -9.69
CA LYS A 267 -9.30 -48.87 -9.15
C LYS A 267 -8.33 -47.89 -8.47
N ALA A 268 -7.16 -48.37 -8.03
CA ALA A 268 -6.11 -47.53 -7.44
C ALA A 268 -5.33 -46.75 -8.50
N GLY A 269 -4.95 -47.40 -9.62
CA GLY A 269 -4.24 -46.76 -10.73
C GLY A 269 -5.10 -45.72 -11.45
N ALA A 270 -6.36 -46.05 -11.74
CA ALA A 270 -7.36 -45.14 -12.29
C ALA A 270 -7.56 -43.87 -11.45
N ARG A 271 -7.54 -44.04 -10.12
CA ARG A 271 -7.69 -42.94 -9.16
C ARG A 271 -6.44 -42.09 -9.07
N GLN A 272 -5.26 -42.70 -9.18
CA GLN A 272 -3.97 -42.00 -9.20
C GLN A 272 -3.76 -41.23 -10.50
N GLU A 273 -4.15 -41.80 -11.63
CA GLU A 273 -4.04 -41.20 -12.96
C GLU A 273 -5.08 -40.09 -13.14
N ALA A 274 -6.31 -40.28 -12.65
CA ALA A 274 -7.28 -39.19 -12.54
C ALA A 274 -6.83 -38.10 -11.56
N LEU A 275 -6.15 -38.44 -10.45
CA LEU A 275 -5.52 -37.46 -9.55
C LEU A 275 -4.36 -36.74 -10.22
N GLN A 276 -3.58 -37.42 -11.05
CA GLN A 276 -2.45 -36.87 -11.80
C GLN A 276 -2.94 -35.96 -12.92
N LEU A 277 -3.99 -36.34 -13.66
CA LEU A 277 -4.69 -35.48 -14.62
C LEU A 277 -5.31 -34.26 -13.93
N TYR A 278 -5.89 -34.40 -12.73
CA TYR A 278 -6.41 -33.25 -11.95
C TYR A 278 -5.30 -32.40 -11.29
N CYS A 279 -4.13 -32.99 -11.00
CA CYS A 279 -2.95 -32.27 -10.54
C CYS A 279 -2.18 -31.60 -11.69
N GLN A 280 -2.23 -32.16 -12.91
CA GLN A 280 -1.75 -31.55 -14.14
C GLN A 280 -2.70 -30.45 -14.63
N ASP A 281 -4.01 -30.62 -14.48
CA ASP A 281 -5.03 -29.57 -14.64
C ASP A 281 -5.07 -28.60 -13.44
N GLY A 282 -4.12 -28.74 -12.50
CA GLY A 282 -3.80 -27.76 -11.46
C GLY A 282 -3.18 -26.47 -12.00
N GLY A 283 -3.27 -26.21 -13.31
CA GLY A 283 -2.64 -25.12 -14.04
C GLY A 283 -3.21 -23.71 -13.80
N ASP A 284 -4.27 -23.54 -13.01
CA ASP A 284 -4.67 -22.22 -12.54
C ASP A 284 -5.31 -22.23 -11.15
N ARG A 285 -4.51 -22.56 -10.12
CA ARG A 285 -4.86 -22.24 -8.72
C ARG A 285 -4.59 -20.77 -8.38
N THR A 286 -3.89 -20.07 -9.26
CA THR A 286 -3.40 -18.71 -9.04
C THR A 286 -4.50 -17.68 -9.22
N GLY A 287 -5.40 -17.85 -10.20
CA GLY A 287 -6.35 -16.81 -10.60
C GLY A 287 -5.68 -15.44 -10.81
N PHE A 288 -4.36 -15.46 -11.03
CA PHE A 288 -3.52 -14.34 -11.37
C PHE A 288 -3.08 -14.58 -12.82
N PRO A 289 -3.21 -13.60 -13.71
CA PRO A 289 -3.61 -12.22 -13.49
C PRO A 289 -5.12 -12.00 -13.42
N HIS A 290 -5.96 -13.05 -13.44
CA HIS A 290 -7.42 -12.90 -13.52
C HIS A 290 -8.13 -12.56 -12.19
N GLN A 291 -7.74 -11.44 -11.58
CA GLN A 291 -8.33 -10.93 -10.35
C GLN A 291 -9.30 -9.78 -10.64
N SER A 292 -10.53 -9.87 -10.13
CA SER A 292 -11.55 -8.84 -10.30
C SER A 292 -11.32 -7.65 -9.36
N VAL A 293 -11.32 -6.43 -9.90
CA VAL A 293 -11.29 -5.20 -9.13
C VAL A 293 -12.71 -4.86 -8.68
N THR A 294 -12.95 -4.78 -7.36
CA THR A 294 -14.23 -4.28 -6.84
C THR A 294 -14.22 -2.76 -6.78
N SER A 295 -15.39 -2.12 -6.91
CA SER A 295 -15.54 -0.65 -6.90
C SER A 295 -14.90 0.02 -5.69
N ASP A 296 -14.98 -0.61 -4.50
CA ASP A 296 -14.38 -0.06 -3.27
C ASP A 296 -12.85 -0.03 -3.33
N ILE A 297 -12.24 -1.07 -3.91
CA ILE A 297 -10.78 -1.13 -4.10
C ILE A 297 -10.36 -0.09 -5.13
N TRP A 298 -11.15 0.09 -6.18
CA TRP A 298 -10.91 1.13 -7.18
C TRP A 298 -10.86 2.52 -6.55
N TRP A 299 -11.89 2.89 -5.78
CA TRP A 299 -11.91 4.19 -5.09
C TRP A 299 -10.74 4.36 -4.13
N TYR A 300 -10.43 3.31 -3.35
CA TYR A 300 -9.27 3.34 -2.45
C TYR A 300 -7.97 3.63 -3.19
N TYR A 301 -7.74 2.94 -4.31
CA TYR A 301 -6.54 3.09 -5.11
C TYR A 301 -6.46 4.45 -5.81
N MET A 302 -7.54 4.91 -6.43
CA MET A 302 -7.56 6.17 -7.19
C MET A 302 -7.42 7.38 -6.28
N ILE A 303 -8.12 7.40 -5.16
CA ILE A 303 -7.99 8.45 -4.14
C ILE A 303 -6.55 8.45 -3.59
N SER A 304 -6.01 7.27 -3.25
CA SER A 304 -4.64 7.15 -2.76
C SER A 304 -3.60 7.67 -3.75
N MET A 305 -3.70 7.25 -5.01
CA MET A 305 -2.77 7.69 -6.04
C MET A 305 -2.89 9.21 -6.28
N SER A 306 -4.11 9.75 -6.27
CA SER A 306 -4.34 11.19 -6.43
C SER A 306 -3.72 12.00 -5.30
N PHE A 307 -3.78 11.50 -4.06
CA PHE A 307 -3.16 12.14 -2.92
C PHE A 307 -1.63 12.14 -3.05
N TYR A 308 -1.00 11.03 -3.43
CA TYR A 308 0.45 10.98 -3.65
C TYR A 308 0.90 11.86 -4.82
N TRP A 309 0.15 11.94 -5.91
CA TRP A 309 0.38 12.92 -6.98
C TRP A 309 0.30 14.35 -6.44
N SER A 310 -0.71 14.66 -5.63
CA SER A 310 -0.85 15.97 -5.02
C SER A 310 0.34 16.32 -4.12
N LEU A 311 0.85 15.37 -3.33
CA LEU A 311 2.03 15.53 -2.49
C LEU A 311 3.33 15.69 -3.30
N CYS A 312 3.47 14.94 -4.39
CA CYS A 312 4.62 15.03 -5.29
C CYS A 312 4.73 16.44 -5.89
N VAL A 313 3.61 17.01 -6.35
CA VAL A 313 3.54 18.37 -6.87
C VAL A 313 3.70 19.40 -5.76
N SER A 314 2.97 19.26 -4.65
CA SER A 314 2.98 20.24 -3.57
C SER A 314 4.36 20.38 -2.93
N GLN A 315 5.16 19.31 -2.89
CA GLN A 315 6.48 19.35 -2.28
C GLN A 315 7.44 20.38 -2.91
N PHE A 316 7.22 20.78 -4.17
CA PHE A 316 8.01 21.85 -4.81
C PHE A 316 7.64 23.26 -4.33
N PHE A 317 6.40 23.44 -3.89
CA PHE A 317 5.84 24.69 -3.37
C PHE A 317 5.91 24.75 -1.84
N ASP A 318 5.83 23.60 -1.19
CA ASP A 318 6.02 23.42 0.24
C ASP A 318 7.50 23.67 0.61
N VAL A 319 7.76 23.86 1.89
CA VAL A 319 9.10 24.23 2.34
C VAL A 319 10.07 23.07 2.24
N LYS A 320 11.12 23.27 1.45
CA LYS A 320 12.19 22.29 1.24
C LYS A 320 12.95 22.04 2.54
N ARG A 321 12.85 20.81 3.04
CA ARG A 321 13.59 20.29 4.21
C ARG A 321 14.89 19.62 3.76
N LYS A 322 15.77 19.27 4.70
CA LYS A 322 17.07 18.63 4.38
C LYS A 322 16.93 17.26 3.70
N ASP A 323 15.80 16.59 3.91
CA ASP A 323 15.43 15.30 3.32
C ASP A 323 14.55 15.43 2.06
N PHE A 324 14.58 16.60 1.40
CA PHE A 324 13.78 16.89 0.20
C PHE A 324 13.93 15.82 -0.89
N TRP A 325 15.17 15.45 -1.24
CA TRP A 325 15.42 14.48 -2.31
C TRP A 325 14.96 13.08 -1.94
N GLN A 326 15.16 12.67 -0.68
CA GLN A 326 14.70 11.37 -0.18
C GLN A 326 13.18 11.26 -0.21
N MET A 327 12.46 12.32 0.24
CA MET A 327 11.00 12.37 0.16
C MET A 327 10.50 12.41 -1.29
N PHE A 328 11.19 13.12 -2.18
CA PHE A 328 10.82 13.16 -3.60
C PHE A 328 10.97 11.79 -4.25
N VAL A 329 12.12 11.13 -4.06
CA VAL A 329 12.36 9.76 -4.56
C VAL A 329 11.32 8.78 -4.01
N HIS A 330 10.94 8.91 -2.74
CA HIS A 330 9.89 8.10 -2.14
C HIS A 330 8.52 8.31 -2.80
N HIS A 331 8.09 9.56 -3.03
CA HIS A 331 6.82 9.82 -3.72
C HIS A 331 6.82 9.26 -5.15
N ILE A 332 7.92 9.41 -5.88
CA ILE A 332 8.05 8.81 -7.22
C ILE A 332 8.00 7.29 -7.14
N ALA A 333 8.74 6.66 -6.21
CA ALA A 333 8.70 5.22 -6.01
C ALA A 333 7.31 4.71 -5.61
N ALA A 334 6.60 5.41 -4.73
CA ALA A 334 5.24 5.07 -4.31
C ALA A 334 4.24 5.18 -5.47
N ILE A 335 4.28 6.26 -6.25
CA ILE A 335 3.44 6.43 -7.44
C ILE A 335 3.74 5.32 -8.46
N LEU A 336 5.01 5.05 -8.74
CA LEU A 336 5.40 3.97 -9.64
C LEU A 336 4.90 2.62 -9.13
N LEU A 337 5.08 2.30 -7.85
CA LEU A 337 4.59 1.06 -7.23
C LEU A 337 3.08 0.90 -7.42
N MET A 338 2.31 1.97 -7.23
CA MET A 338 0.86 1.95 -7.42
C MET A 338 0.47 1.83 -8.92
N CYS A 339 1.21 2.45 -9.83
CA CYS A 339 0.96 2.32 -11.26
C CYS A 339 1.28 0.89 -11.75
N PHE A 340 2.46 0.37 -11.41
CA PHE A 340 2.87 -0.99 -11.75
C PHE A 340 1.94 -2.03 -11.14
N SER A 341 1.55 -1.85 -9.87
CA SER A 341 0.64 -2.80 -9.23
C SER A 341 -0.73 -2.85 -9.89
N TRP A 342 -1.19 -1.71 -10.42
CA TRP A 342 -2.46 -1.62 -11.14
C TRP A 342 -2.38 -2.24 -12.53
N VAL A 343 -1.38 -1.88 -13.34
CA VAL A 343 -1.23 -2.39 -14.72
C VAL A 343 -1.04 -3.90 -14.75
N VAL A 344 -0.31 -4.45 -13.78
CA VAL A 344 0.00 -5.88 -13.68
C VAL A 344 -1.07 -6.65 -12.89
N ASN A 345 -2.14 -5.97 -12.47
CA ASN A 345 -3.24 -6.53 -11.69
C ASN A 345 -2.81 -7.20 -10.36
N VAL A 346 -1.73 -6.69 -9.73
CA VAL A 346 -1.28 -7.07 -8.36
C VAL A 346 -1.75 -6.08 -7.30
N PHE A 347 -2.90 -5.43 -7.53
CA PHE A 347 -3.49 -4.41 -6.65
C PHE A 347 -3.78 -4.93 -5.22
N ARG A 348 -3.99 -6.25 -5.03
CA ARG A 348 -4.18 -6.86 -3.70
C ARG A 348 -2.97 -6.62 -2.80
N VAL A 349 -1.77 -6.92 -3.30
CA VAL A 349 -0.50 -6.65 -2.59
C VAL A 349 -0.37 -5.16 -2.32
N GLY A 350 -0.63 -4.34 -3.34
CA GLY A 350 -0.52 -2.90 -3.21
C GLY A 350 -1.50 -2.30 -2.19
N SER A 351 -2.70 -2.86 -2.03
CA SER A 351 -3.68 -2.44 -1.01
C SER A 351 -3.19 -2.71 0.41
N LEU A 352 -2.47 -3.83 0.63
CA LEU A 352 -1.83 -4.14 1.90
C LEU A 352 -0.68 -3.18 2.20
N VAL A 353 0.11 -2.85 1.18
CA VAL A 353 1.18 -1.86 1.31
C VAL A 353 0.59 -0.53 1.77
N LEU A 354 -0.47 -0.01 1.14
CA LEU A 354 -1.12 1.24 1.55
C LEU A 354 -1.58 1.23 3.01
N VAL A 355 -2.35 0.22 3.44
CA VAL A 355 -2.87 0.14 4.83
C VAL A 355 -1.75 0.05 5.87
N VAL A 356 -0.74 -0.79 5.62
CA VAL A 356 0.43 -0.90 6.51
C VAL A 356 1.15 0.44 6.60
N HIS A 357 1.17 1.21 5.50
CA HIS A 357 1.83 2.50 5.48
C HIS A 357 1.07 3.61 6.19
N ASP A 358 -0.22 3.76 5.93
CA ASP A 358 -1.01 4.86 6.49
C ASP A 358 -1.12 4.79 8.02
N SER A 359 -1.07 3.58 8.60
CA SER A 359 -1.23 3.36 10.05
C SER A 359 -0.26 4.15 10.93
N ALA A 360 1.03 4.18 10.57
CA ALA A 360 2.05 4.90 11.34
C ALA A 360 2.09 6.40 10.99
N ASP A 361 1.72 6.76 9.76
CA ASP A 361 1.78 8.14 9.26
C ASP A 361 0.74 9.04 9.96
N ILE A 362 -0.39 8.49 10.42
CA ILE A 362 -1.36 9.19 11.29
C ILE A 362 -0.66 9.73 12.54
N PHE A 363 0.03 8.87 13.29
CA PHE A 363 0.72 9.26 14.52
C PHE A 363 1.92 10.16 14.25
N LEU A 364 2.57 10.00 13.10
CA LEU A 364 3.69 10.82 12.68
C LEU A 364 3.29 12.28 12.49
N GLU A 365 2.18 12.51 11.79
CA GLU A 365 1.65 13.85 11.55
C GLU A 365 0.99 14.43 12.82
N ALA A 366 0.30 13.60 13.61
CA ALA A 366 -0.28 14.00 14.89
C ALA A 366 0.78 14.46 15.91
N ALA A 367 1.92 13.76 16.02
CA ALA A 367 3.01 14.16 16.93
C ALA A 367 3.57 15.54 16.56
N LYS A 368 3.76 15.81 15.26
CA LYS A 368 4.23 17.12 14.79
C LYS A 368 3.21 18.23 15.06
N MET A 369 1.93 17.96 14.83
CA MET A 369 0.85 18.91 15.15
C MET A 369 0.83 19.26 16.63
N ALA A 370 0.90 18.23 17.50
CA ALA A 370 0.95 18.40 18.95
C ALA A 370 2.16 19.26 19.38
N LYS A 371 3.32 19.02 18.77
CA LYS A 371 4.52 19.84 18.99
C LYS A 371 4.29 21.30 18.60
N TYR A 372 3.72 21.55 17.43
CA TYR A 372 3.48 22.93 16.96
C TYR A 372 2.41 23.67 17.77
N ALA A 373 1.44 22.95 18.35
CA ALA A 373 0.45 23.50 19.27
C ALA A 373 0.99 23.71 20.71
N GLY A 374 2.21 23.25 21.02
CA GLY A 374 2.81 23.38 22.35
C GLY A 374 2.33 22.35 23.37
N TYR A 375 1.65 21.28 22.94
CA TYR A 375 1.16 20.22 23.82
C TYR A 375 2.21 19.12 24.03
N GLN A 376 3.27 19.45 24.78
CA GLN A 376 4.44 18.57 24.92
C GLN A 376 4.11 17.18 25.49
N LYS A 377 3.33 17.09 26.58
CA LYS A 377 2.97 15.78 27.18
C LYS A 377 2.22 14.87 26.20
N PHE A 378 1.30 15.42 25.42
CA PHE A 378 0.55 14.68 24.41
C PHE A 378 1.45 14.31 23.23
N CYS A 379 2.32 15.22 22.78
CA CYS A 379 3.33 14.95 21.77
C CYS A 379 4.23 13.76 22.17
N ASP A 380 4.73 13.75 23.41
CA ASP A 380 5.61 12.68 23.90
C ASP A 380 4.89 11.32 23.91
N ALA A 381 3.63 11.28 24.36
CA ALA A 381 2.81 10.06 24.33
C ALA A 381 2.57 9.55 22.91
N VAL A 382 2.15 10.42 21.99
CA VAL A 382 1.93 10.08 20.58
C VAL A 382 3.23 9.65 19.90
N PHE A 383 4.37 10.24 20.27
CA PHE A 383 5.68 9.90 19.72
C PHE A 383 6.16 8.50 20.13
N VAL A 384 5.91 8.08 21.37
CA VAL A 384 6.20 6.70 21.80
C VAL A 384 5.36 5.71 20.99
N ILE A 385 4.06 5.98 20.82
CA ILE A 385 3.16 5.16 19.99
C ILE A 385 3.66 5.10 18.54
N LEU A 386 4.08 6.25 17.99
CA LEU A 386 4.66 6.35 16.66
C LEU A 386 5.89 5.45 16.50
N ILE A 387 6.84 5.44 17.44
CA ILE A 387 8.04 4.59 17.34
C ILE A 387 7.65 3.12 17.28
N VAL A 388 6.78 2.67 18.18
CA VAL A 388 6.34 1.28 18.23
C VAL A 388 5.66 0.88 16.93
N LEU A 389 4.67 1.66 16.49
CA LEU A 389 3.94 1.40 15.25
C LEU A 389 4.87 1.44 14.03
N TRP A 390 5.74 2.44 13.94
CA TRP A 390 6.70 2.57 12.82
C TRP A 390 7.60 1.35 12.71
N ILE A 391 8.18 0.87 13.82
CA ILE A 391 9.06 -0.31 13.80
C ILE A 391 8.26 -1.56 13.38
N VAL A 392 7.08 -1.78 13.98
CA VAL A 392 6.25 -2.95 13.68
C VAL A 392 5.80 -2.95 12.23
N THR A 393 5.32 -1.84 11.69
CA THR A 393 4.75 -1.79 10.34
C THR A 393 5.83 -1.73 9.27
N ARG A 394 6.89 -0.93 9.47
CA ARG A 394 7.93 -0.64 8.44
C ARG A 394 9.09 -1.63 8.45
N LEU A 395 9.48 -2.13 9.62
CA LEU A 395 10.61 -3.07 9.76
C LEU A 395 10.18 -4.49 10.15
N GLY A 396 8.97 -4.67 10.65
CA GLY A 396 8.37 -5.98 10.92
C GLY A 396 7.54 -6.47 9.73
N ILE A 397 6.29 -6.01 9.67
CA ILE A 397 5.27 -6.49 8.73
C ILE A 397 5.71 -6.27 7.27
N TYR A 398 6.13 -5.06 6.90
CA TYR A 398 6.46 -4.76 5.51
C TYR A 398 7.56 -5.68 4.90
N PRO A 399 8.77 -5.84 5.49
CA PRO A 399 9.79 -6.71 4.92
C PRO A 399 9.52 -8.20 5.12
N PHE A 400 9.11 -8.62 6.33
CA PHE A 400 9.03 -10.05 6.66
C PHE A 400 7.71 -10.71 6.22
N TRP A 401 6.66 -9.93 6.01
CA TRP A 401 5.38 -10.43 5.51
C TRP A 401 5.20 -10.08 4.02
N ILE A 402 5.20 -8.80 3.66
CA ILE A 402 4.87 -8.37 2.28
C ILE A 402 6.02 -8.64 1.29
N ILE A 403 7.21 -8.11 1.56
CA ILE A 403 8.36 -8.27 0.65
C ILE A 403 8.77 -9.74 0.58
N LYS A 404 8.86 -10.44 1.72
CA LYS A 404 9.15 -11.88 1.73
C LYS A 404 8.16 -12.67 0.85
N HIS A 405 6.86 -12.41 0.99
CA HIS A 405 5.87 -13.11 0.19
C HIS A 405 6.03 -12.82 -1.32
N THR A 406 6.15 -11.55 -1.69
CA THR A 406 6.28 -11.14 -3.09
C THR A 406 7.62 -11.53 -3.73
N SER A 407 8.72 -11.50 -2.99
CA SER A 407 10.04 -11.79 -3.54
C SER A 407 10.46 -13.26 -3.45
N ILE A 408 9.85 -14.06 -2.56
CA ILE A 408 10.27 -15.45 -2.31
C ILE A 408 9.14 -16.46 -2.51
N ASP A 409 7.94 -16.21 -1.98
CA ASP A 409 6.87 -17.21 -1.97
C ASP A 409 6.03 -17.17 -3.25
N ALA A 410 5.70 -15.98 -3.76
CA ALA A 410 4.97 -15.80 -5.02
C ALA A 410 5.73 -16.30 -6.27
N PRO A 411 7.07 -16.13 -6.41
CA PRO A 411 7.85 -16.72 -7.49
C PRO A 411 7.81 -18.25 -7.58
N LYS A 412 7.43 -18.94 -6.50
CA LYS A 412 7.28 -20.41 -6.50
C LYS A 412 5.96 -20.85 -7.12
N ILE A 413 5.01 -19.93 -7.29
CA ILE A 413 3.61 -20.22 -7.60
C ILE A 413 3.20 -19.59 -8.94
N VAL A 414 3.71 -18.40 -9.24
CA VAL A 414 3.41 -17.65 -10.47
C VAL A 414 4.65 -17.61 -11.35
N PRO A 415 4.56 -17.78 -12.68
CA PRO A 415 5.70 -17.58 -13.55
C PRO A 415 6.12 -16.11 -13.57
N MET A 416 7.42 -15.88 -13.44
CA MET A 416 8.00 -14.54 -13.29
C MET A 416 8.25 -13.85 -14.64
N PHE A 417 8.06 -12.53 -14.67
CA PHE A 417 8.24 -11.67 -15.84
C PHE A 417 8.95 -10.35 -15.44
N PRO A 418 9.57 -9.62 -16.39
CA PRO A 418 10.40 -8.44 -16.10
C PRO A 418 9.74 -7.37 -15.23
N ALA A 419 8.48 -6.99 -15.50
CA ALA A 419 7.77 -5.99 -14.70
C ALA A 419 7.58 -6.42 -13.23
N TYR A 420 7.50 -7.72 -12.96
CA TYR A 420 7.46 -8.24 -11.59
C TYR A 420 8.76 -7.99 -10.82
N TYR A 421 9.92 -8.12 -11.49
CA TYR A 421 11.21 -7.80 -10.88
C TYR A 421 11.37 -6.31 -10.64
N ILE A 422 10.90 -5.47 -11.58
CA ILE A 422 10.87 -4.01 -11.40
C ILE A 422 10.02 -3.65 -10.17
N PHE A 423 8.83 -4.23 -10.05
CA PHE A 423 7.95 -4.02 -8.89
C PHE A 423 8.63 -4.39 -7.56
N ASN A 424 9.26 -5.57 -7.46
CA ASN A 424 9.99 -5.97 -6.26
C ASN A 424 11.20 -5.07 -5.98
N SER A 425 11.92 -4.61 -7.01
CA SER A 425 13.03 -3.66 -6.84
C SER A 425 12.58 -2.32 -6.24
N LEU A 426 11.41 -1.83 -6.65
CA LEU A 426 10.80 -0.61 -6.10
C LEU A 426 10.34 -0.82 -4.64
N LEU A 427 9.83 -2.01 -4.29
CA LEU A 427 9.49 -2.35 -2.90
C LEU A 427 10.74 -2.36 -2.00
N ILE A 428 11.86 -2.88 -2.50
CA ILE A 428 13.15 -2.87 -1.79
C ILE A 428 13.70 -1.45 -1.67
N LEU A 429 13.62 -0.62 -2.71
CA LEU A 429 13.96 0.80 -2.64
C LEU A 429 13.18 1.51 -1.53
N LEU A 430 11.89 1.23 -1.42
CA LEU A 430 11.04 1.77 -0.36
C LEU A 430 11.51 1.31 1.03
N LEU A 431 11.90 0.04 1.18
CA LEU A 431 12.46 -0.49 2.44
C LEU A 431 13.75 0.23 2.83
N VAL A 432 14.68 0.44 1.90
CA VAL A 432 15.94 1.16 2.15
C VAL A 432 15.66 2.58 2.68
N LEU A 433 14.70 3.26 2.08
CA LEU A 433 14.28 4.59 2.52
C LEU A 433 13.65 4.55 3.92
N HIS A 434 12.84 3.53 4.23
CA HIS A 434 12.32 3.33 5.60
C HIS A 434 13.44 3.10 6.62
N CYS A 435 14.46 2.31 6.31
CA CYS A 435 15.61 2.13 7.18
C CYS A 435 16.32 3.47 7.48
N PHE A 436 16.48 4.32 6.47
CA PHE A 436 17.02 5.68 6.64
C PHE A 436 16.18 6.53 7.59
N TRP A 437 14.84 6.54 7.42
CA TRP A 437 13.97 7.30 8.31
C TRP A 437 13.84 6.71 9.70
N THR A 438 13.90 5.38 9.85
CA THR A 438 13.98 4.73 11.15
C THR A 438 15.23 5.16 11.90
N TYR A 439 16.39 5.22 11.23
CA TYR A 439 17.60 5.76 11.83
C TYR A 439 17.41 7.20 12.33
N LEU A 440 16.78 8.07 11.54
CA LEU A 440 16.49 9.44 11.97
C LEU A 440 15.50 9.49 13.15
N LEU A 441 14.48 8.63 13.16
CA LEU A 441 13.49 8.56 14.22
C LEU A 441 14.12 8.10 15.54
N LEU A 442 14.93 7.03 15.52
CA LEU A 442 15.65 6.53 16.68
C LEU A 442 16.68 7.54 17.20
N ARG A 443 17.34 8.27 16.30
CA ARG A 443 18.26 9.36 16.69
C ARG A 443 17.53 10.48 17.44
N ILE A 444 16.33 10.87 17.01
CA ILE A 444 15.50 11.84 17.73
C ILE A 444 15.12 11.31 19.11
N ALA A 445 14.71 10.04 19.20
CA ALA A 445 14.36 9.41 20.47
C ALA A 445 15.55 9.37 21.45
N TYR A 446 16.73 8.95 20.97
CA TYR A 446 17.95 8.93 21.78
C TYR A 446 18.34 10.32 22.31
N ASN A 447 18.30 11.34 21.44
CA ASN A 447 18.61 12.71 21.84
C ASN A 447 17.60 13.25 22.86
N SER A 448 16.32 12.90 22.69
CA SER A 448 15.26 13.28 23.64
C SER A 448 15.49 12.70 25.03
N VAL A 449 15.87 11.41 25.11
CA VAL A 449 16.12 10.74 26.38
C VAL A 449 17.32 11.38 27.09
N LYS A 450 18.37 11.71 26.35
CA LYS A 450 19.56 12.38 26.90
C LYS A 450 19.31 13.81 27.38
N ALA A 451 18.43 14.54 26.69
CA ALA A 451 18.10 15.94 27.03
C ALA A 451 17.01 16.07 28.11
N GLY A 452 16.35 14.98 28.50
CA GLY A 452 15.20 15.00 29.42
C GLY A 452 13.95 15.66 28.84
N GLN A 453 13.97 16.09 27.57
CA GLN A 453 12.86 16.68 26.83
C GLN A 453 12.96 16.29 25.34
N MET A 454 11.83 16.08 24.67
CA MET A 454 11.76 15.82 23.23
C MET A 454 12.05 17.10 22.43
N ASP A 455 13.31 17.46 22.26
CA ASP A 455 13.71 18.44 21.26
C ASP A 455 13.76 17.83 19.85
N GLY A 456 12.58 17.61 19.26
CA GLY A 456 12.44 16.94 17.97
C GLY A 456 12.26 17.86 16.77
N ASP A 457 13.33 18.37 16.14
CA ASP A 457 13.33 18.63 14.68
C ASP A 457 14.77 18.71 14.10
N ILE A 458 15.47 17.58 14.04
CA ILE A 458 16.81 17.50 13.41
C ILE A 458 16.73 17.78 11.90
N ARG A 459 15.54 17.66 11.30
CA ARG A 459 15.30 18.00 9.89
C ARG A 459 15.20 19.50 9.66
N SER A 460 14.97 20.31 10.72
CA SER A 460 14.87 21.78 10.61
C SER A 460 15.86 22.62 11.42
N SER A 461 16.74 22.03 12.25
CA SER A 461 17.80 22.84 12.90
C SER A 461 19.12 22.08 13.06
N SER A 462 20.19 22.63 12.49
CA SER A 462 21.57 22.42 12.96
C SER A 462 22.56 23.48 12.43
N ASP A 463 22.07 24.66 12.00
CA ASP A 463 22.95 25.77 11.58
C ASP A 463 22.69 27.07 12.39
N ASP A 464 21.79 27.06 13.39
CA ASP A 464 21.48 28.27 14.18
C ASP A 464 21.62 28.05 15.72
N TYR A 465 22.04 26.89 16.23
CA TYR A 465 22.23 26.65 17.68
C TYR A 465 23.68 26.81 18.18
N SER A 466 24.65 27.10 17.30
CA SER A 466 26.06 27.24 17.70
C SER A 466 26.51 28.66 18.02
N GLU A 467 25.62 29.66 18.04
CA GLU A 467 25.99 31.05 18.35
C GLU A 467 25.19 31.72 19.48
N GLU A 468 24.13 31.11 20.01
CA GLU A 468 23.32 31.72 21.08
C GLU A 468 23.75 31.30 22.51
N SER A 469 24.79 30.46 22.65
CA SER A 469 25.34 30.04 23.96
C SER A 469 26.69 30.67 24.31
N LYS A 470 27.04 31.82 23.71
CA LYS A 470 28.19 32.66 24.12
C LYS A 470 27.78 34.12 24.20
N SER A 471 26.79 34.42 25.04
CA SER A 471 26.44 35.79 25.47
C SER A 471 25.31 35.72 26.51
N GLN A 472 25.60 35.11 27.66
CA GLN A 472 25.11 35.61 28.95
C GLN A 472 26.26 35.49 29.94
#